data_AF-A0A643BVA5-F1
#
_entry.id   AF-A0A643BVA5-F1
#
_cell.length_a   1.000
_cell.length_b   1.000
_cell.length_c   1.000
_cell.angle_alpha   90.00
_cell.angle_beta   90.00
_cell.angle_gamma   90.00
#
_symmetry.space_group_name_H-M   'P 1'
#
loop_
_entity.id
_entity.type
_entity.pdbx_description
1 polymer ?
#
loop_
_entity_poly.entity_id
_entity_poly.type
_entity_poly.pdbx_seq_one_letter_code
_entity_poly.pdbx_strand_id
1 'polypeptide(L)'
;MLDAYFPELIANFAASLCSDVILYPLETVLHRLHIQGTRTIIDNTDLGYEVLPINTQYEGMRDCINTIRQEEGMLGFYKGFGAVVIQYTLHAAVLQITKIIYSTLLQNSV
;
A
#
# COMPACT_ATOMS: atom_id res chain seq x y z
N MET A 1 34.10 -2.41 1.51
CA MET A 1 32.96 -1.49 1.26
C MET A 1 31.70 -2.25 0.87
N LEU A 2 31.76 -3.16 -0.11
CA LEU A 2 30.61 -3.97 -0.54
C LEU A 2 29.98 -4.81 0.60
N ASP A 3 30.82 -5.41 1.45
CA ASP A 3 30.36 -6.24 2.58
C ASP A 3 29.65 -5.48 3.71
N ALA A 4 29.86 -4.16 3.81
CA ALA A 4 29.14 -3.30 4.76
C ALA A 4 27.84 -2.77 4.16
N TYR A 5 27.80 -2.56 2.84
CA TYR A 5 26.65 -1.96 2.14
C TYR A 5 25.46 -2.92 2.00
N PHE A 6 25.71 -4.19 1.68
CA PHE A 6 24.63 -5.17 1.55
C PHE A 6 23.81 -5.42 2.82
N PRO A 7 24.39 -5.59 4.02
CA PRO A 7 23.60 -5.78 5.22
C PRO A 7 22.77 -4.54 5.58
N GLU A 8 23.27 -3.32 5.35
CA GLU A 8 22.48 -2.08 5.52
C GLU A 8 21.27 -2.04 4.57
N LEU A 9 21.45 -2.48 3.32
CA LEU A 9 20.39 -2.53 2.33
C LEU A 9 19.31 -3.57 2.68
N ILE A 10 19.72 -4.75 3.16
CA ILE A 10 18.81 -5.79 3.63
C ILE A 10 18.07 -5.33 4.89
N ALA A 11 18.75 -4.63 5.81
CA ALA A 11 18.14 -4.10 7.02
C ALA A 11 17.07 -3.05 6.70
N ASN A 12 17.36 -2.12 5.76
CA ASN A 12 16.37 -1.14 5.29
C ASN A 12 15.15 -1.82 4.65
N PHE A 13 15.37 -2.83 3.80
CA PHE A 13 14.29 -3.59 3.19
C PHE A 13 13.43 -4.34 4.21
N ALA A 14 14.06 -4.97 5.21
CA ALA A 14 13.34 -5.65 6.29
C ALA A 14 12.55 -4.65 7.15
N ALA A 15 13.13 -3.49 7.45
CA ALA A 15 12.47 -2.43 8.19
C ALA A 15 11.26 -1.87 7.45
N SER A 16 11.37 -1.65 6.14
CA SER A 16 10.23 -1.18 5.32
C SER A 16 9.11 -2.21 5.29
N LEU A 17 9.44 -3.50 5.12
CA LEU A 17 8.44 -4.58 5.14
C LEU A 17 7.70 -4.63 6.49
N CYS A 18 8.44 -4.56 7.60
CA CYS A 18 7.83 -4.51 8.93
C CYS A 18 6.93 -3.27 9.11
N SER A 19 7.38 -2.11 8.64
CA SER A 19 6.61 -0.86 8.69
C SER A 19 5.28 -1.02 7.94
N ASP A 20 5.32 -1.55 6.72
CA ASP A 20 4.13 -1.72 5.90
C ASP A 20 3.15 -2.72 6.52
N VAL A 21 3.63 -3.83 7.11
CA VAL A 21 2.75 -4.79 7.80
C VAL A 21 2.02 -4.17 8.99
N ILE A 22 2.71 -3.33 9.76
CA ILE A 22 2.14 -2.65 10.94
C ILE A 22 1.16 -1.55 10.50
N LEU A 23 1.50 -0.79 9.45
CA LEU A 23 0.71 0.34 8.98
C LEU A 23 -0.38 -0.05 7.97
N TYR A 24 -0.38 -1.29 7.48
CA TYR A 24 -1.32 -1.78 6.48
C TYR A 24 -2.80 -1.49 6.78
N PRO A 25 -3.28 -1.68 8.04
CA PRO A 25 -4.67 -1.37 8.37
C PRO A 25 -5.00 0.12 8.21
N LEU A 26 -4.08 1.01 8.58
CA LEU A 26 -4.24 2.45 8.43
C LEU A 26 -4.21 2.85 6.96
N GLU A 27 -3.27 2.28 6.19
CA GLU A 27 -3.16 2.52 4.76
C GLU A 27 -4.43 2.10 4.01
N THR A 28 -5.02 0.96 4.37
CA THR A 28 -6.28 0.47 3.78
C THR A 28 -7.44 1.43 4.04
N VAL A 29 -7.55 1.95 5.26
CA VAL A 29 -8.57 2.96 5.61
C VAL A 29 -8.35 4.24 4.82
N LEU A 30 -7.10 4.72 4.76
CA LEU A 30 -6.76 5.93 4.01
C LEU A 30 -7.04 5.76 2.52
N HIS A 31 -6.67 4.65 1.90
CA HIS A 31 -6.94 4.40 0.49
C HIS A 31 -8.45 4.40 0.18
N ARG A 32 -9.27 3.76 1.01
CA ARG A 32 -10.73 3.77 0.83
C ARG A 32 -11.32 5.18 0.95
N LEU A 33 -10.85 5.96 1.92
CA LEU A 33 -11.27 7.36 2.09
C LEU A 33 -10.84 8.25 0.92
N HIS A 34 -9.61 8.08 0.41
CA HIS A 34 -9.13 8.85 -0.75
C HIS A 34 -9.87 8.48 -2.04
N ILE A 35 -10.16 7.20 -2.25
CA ILE A 35 -10.86 6.72 -3.46
C ILE A 35 -12.32 7.19 -3.47
N GLN A 36 -13.01 7.27 -2.32
CA GLN A 36 -14.38 7.78 -2.28
C GLN A 36 -14.48 9.30 -2.52
N GLY A 37 -13.46 10.07 -2.13
CA GLY A 37 -13.45 11.54 -2.25
C GLY A 37 -13.52 12.06 -3.69
N THR A 38 -13.35 11.17 -4.68
CA THR A 38 -13.37 11.48 -6.11
C THR A 38 -14.76 11.31 -6.74
N ARG A 39 -15.78 10.86 -6.00
CA ARG A 39 -17.15 10.68 -6.51
C ARG A 39 -18.13 11.67 -5.90
N THR A 40 -18.05 12.94 -6.28
CA THR A 40 -19.23 13.82 -6.30
C THR A 40 -19.93 13.64 -7.64
N ILE A 41 -20.74 12.59 -7.75
CA ILE A 41 -21.64 12.44 -8.90
C ILE A 41 -22.90 13.23 -8.59
N ILE A 42 -23.21 14.22 -9.42
CA ILE A 42 -24.48 14.93 -9.42
C ILE A 42 -25.51 13.91 -9.91
N ASP A 43 -26.30 13.34 -9.02
CA ASP A 43 -27.48 12.58 -9.42
C ASP A 43 -28.73 13.35 -9.03
N ASN A 44 -29.10 14.30 -9.90
CA ASN A 44 -30.48 14.74 -10.13
C ASN A 44 -30.52 15.70 -11.34
N THR A 45 -30.48 15.16 -12.57
CA THR A 45 -30.59 16.00 -13.79
C THR A 45 -32.04 16.41 -14.10
N ASP A 46 -33.04 15.90 -13.36
CA ASP A 46 -34.45 16.15 -13.68
C ASP A 46 -34.99 17.47 -13.11
N LEU A 47 -34.39 18.00 -12.03
CA LEU A 47 -34.87 19.22 -11.38
C LEU A 47 -33.80 20.30 -11.16
N GLY A 48 -32.49 20.01 -11.27
CA GLY A 48 -31.43 21.04 -11.33
C GLY A 48 -31.23 21.94 -10.09
N TYR A 49 -31.94 21.71 -8.98
CA TYR A 49 -31.89 22.58 -7.79
C TYR A 49 -31.35 21.91 -6.52
N GLU A 50 -31.10 20.60 -6.50
CA GLU A 50 -30.60 19.91 -5.30
C GLU A 50 -29.34 19.09 -5.59
N VAL A 51 -28.27 19.44 -4.89
CA VAL A 51 -27.04 18.66 -4.77
C VAL A 51 -27.22 17.66 -3.61
N LEU A 52 -27.89 16.54 -3.87
CA LEU A 52 -27.86 15.42 -2.91
C LEU A 52 -26.48 14.74 -3.05
N PRO A 53 -25.65 14.71 -1.99
CA PRO A 53 -24.43 13.95 -2.04
C PRO A 53 -24.81 12.47 -2.18
N ILE A 54 -24.45 11.84 -3.30
CA ILE A 54 -24.39 10.38 -3.36
C ILE A 54 -23.53 9.95 -2.19
N ASN A 55 -24.18 9.28 -1.25
CA ASN A 55 -23.68 8.88 0.05
C ASN A 55 -22.20 8.45 -0.07
N THR A 56 -21.28 9.30 0.36
CA THR A 56 -19.89 8.89 0.55
C THR A 56 -19.97 7.68 1.47
N GLN A 57 -19.46 6.51 1.04
CA GLN A 57 -19.59 5.27 1.80
C GLN A 57 -19.09 5.39 3.25
N TYR A 58 -18.25 6.40 3.52
CA TYR A 58 -17.73 6.70 4.84
C TYR A 58 -17.84 8.20 5.13
N GLU A 59 -18.46 8.59 6.25
CA GLU A 59 -18.52 10.00 6.71
C GLU A 59 -17.16 10.52 7.21
N GLY A 60 -16.25 9.61 7.54
CA GLY A 60 -14.89 9.94 7.98
C GLY A 60 -14.07 8.71 8.36
N MET A 61 -12.88 8.94 8.92
CA MET A 61 -11.94 7.86 9.24
C MET A 61 -12.48 6.87 10.28
N ARG A 62 -13.14 7.38 11.33
CA ARG A 62 -13.72 6.54 12.38
C ARG A 62 -14.87 5.68 11.86
N ASP A 63 -15.69 6.27 11.00
CA ASP A 63 -16.81 5.58 10.34
C ASP A 63 -16.27 4.47 9.43
N CYS A 64 -15.28 4.77 8.59
CA CYS A 64 -14.60 3.77 7.75
C CYS A 64 -14.04 2.58 8.53
N ILE A 65 -13.38 2.83 9.67
CA ILE A 65 -12.87 1.76 10.54
C ILE A 65 -14.00 0.90 11.08
N ASN A 66 -15.10 1.51 11.52
CA ASN A 66 -16.26 0.78 12.05
C ASN A 66 -16.94 -0.05 10.95
N THR A 67 -17.15 0.53 9.78
CA THR A 67 -17.78 -0.14 8.64
C THR A 67 -16.95 -1.33 8.17
N ILE A 68 -15.62 -1.18 8.02
CA ILE A 68 -14.73 -2.31 7.67
C ILE A 68 -14.82 -3.42 8.72
N ARG A 69 -14.80 -3.05 10.01
CA ARG A 69 -14.88 -4.02 11.10
C ARG A 69 -16.22 -4.76 11.16
N GLN A 70 -17.33 -4.08 10.86
CA GLN A 70 -18.67 -4.66 10.92
C GLN A 70 -19.03 -5.46 9.67
N GLU A 71 -18.69 -4.98 8.47
CA GLU A 71 -19.07 -5.60 7.20
C GLU A 71 -18.06 -6.66 6.73
N GLU A 72 -16.76 -6.39 6.84
CA GLU A 72 -15.70 -7.27 6.32
C GLU A 72 -14.93 -8.01 7.41
N GLY A 73 -15.07 -7.59 8.67
CA GLY A 73 -14.36 -8.14 9.82
C GLY A 73 -12.89 -7.70 9.90
N MET A 74 -12.15 -8.29 10.84
CA MET A 74 -10.73 -7.93 11.09
C MET A 74 -9.80 -8.21 9.88
N LEU A 75 -10.16 -9.16 9.02
CA LEU A 75 -9.39 -9.45 7.80
C LEU A 75 -9.63 -8.43 6.68
N GLY A 76 -10.71 -7.64 6.74
CA GLY A 76 -11.00 -6.58 5.78
C GLY A 76 -9.90 -5.51 5.70
N PHE A 77 -9.18 -5.29 6.80
CA PHE A 77 -8.03 -4.37 6.87
C PHE A 77 -6.79 -4.86 6.12
N TYR A 78 -6.70 -6.16 5.82
CA TYR A 78 -5.58 -6.75 5.06
C TYR A 78 -5.95 -7.10 3.62
N LYS A 79 -7.11 -6.62 3.17
CA LYS A 79 -7.61 -6.89 1.82
C LYS A 79 -6.77 -6.12 0.80
N GLY A 80 -6.11 -6.87 -0.08
CA GLY A 80 -5.15 -6.32 -1.05
C GLY A 80 -3.69 -6.56 -0.69
N PHE A 81 -3.38 -7.20 0.45
CA PHE A 81 -2.00 -7.43 0.90
C PHE A 81 -1.16 -8.20 -0.13
N GLY A 82 -1.80 -9.03 -0.97
CA GLY A 82 -1.13 -9.72 -2.09
C GLY A 82 -0.43 -8.77 -3.07
N ALA A 83 -0.95 -7.56 -3.30
CA ALA A 83 -0.28 -6.58 -4.16
C ALA A 83 1.05 -6.09 -3.55
N VAL A 84 1.05 -5.85 -2.23
CA VAL A 84 2.26 -5.50 -1.47
C VAL A 84 3.26 -6.65 -1.51
N VAL A 85 2.83 -7.90 -1.33
CA VAL A 85 3.72 -9.07 -1.47
C VAL A 85 4.39 -9.12 -2.85
N ILE A 86 3.64 -8.85 -3.93
CA ILE A 86 4.19 -8.81 -5.29
C ILE A 86 5.23 -7.68 -5.42
N GLN A 87 4.91 -6.49 -4.91
CA GLN A 87 5.82 -5.35 -4.90
C GLN A 87 7.14 -5.69 -4.18
N TYR A 88 7.05 -6.25 -2.98
CA TYR A 88 8.23 -6.67 -2.20
C TYR A 88 9.03 -7.77 -2.88
N THR A 89 8.36 -8.70 -3.57
CA THR A 89 9.02 -9.74 -4.36
C THR A 89 9.82 -9.11 -5.51
N LEU A 90 9.27 -8.12 -6.20
CA LEU A 90 9.97 -7.40 -7.26
C LEU A 90 11.19 -6.63 -6.72
N HIS A 91 11.03 -5.93 -5.60
CA HIS A 91 12.15 -5.25 -4.93
C HIS A 91 13.26 -6.23 -4.53
N ALA A 92 12.91 -7.39 -3.95
CA ALA A 92 13.88 -8.43 -3.61
C ALA A 92 14.60 -8.98 -4.85
N ALA A 93 13.90 -9.18 -5.97
CA ALA A 93 14.50 -9.64 -7.22
C ALA A 93 15.54 -8.65 -7.76
N VAL A 94 15.22 -7.35 -7.74
CA VAL A 94 16.15 -6.28 -8.14
C VAL A 94 17.41 -6.32 -7.27
N LEU A 95 17.26 -6.45 -5.94
CA LEU A 95 18.38 -6.54 -5.01
C LEU A 95 19.29 -7.75 -5.29
N GLN A 96 18.71 -8.92 -5.59
CA GLN A 96 19.47 -10.12 -5.94
C GLN A 96 20.24 -9.93 -7.25
N ILE A 97 19.61 -9.35 -8.28
CA ILE A 97 20.25 -9.06 -9.57
C ILE A 97 21.42 -8.09 -9.36
N THR A 98 21.22 -7.02 -8.60
CA THR A 98 22.28 -6.06 -8.27
C THR A 98 23.45 -6.76 -7.59
N LYS A 99 23.19 -7.61 -6.59
CA LYS A 99 24.23 -8.39 -5.91
C LYS A 99 25.03 -9.27 -6.88
N ILE A 100 24.35 -9.99 -7.78
CA ILE A 100 24.96 -10.87 -8.78
C ILE A 100 25.85 -10.08 -9.75
N ILE A 101 25.37 -8.93 -10.23
CA ILE A 101 26.12 -8.07 -11.15
C ILE A 101 27.40 -7.57 -10.48
N TYR A 102 27.29 -7.04 -9.25
CA TYR A 102 28.46 -6.55 -8.52
C TYR A 102 29.48 -7.64 -8.22
N SER A 103 29.06 -8.84 -7.83
CA SER A 103 29.98 -9.96 -7.61
C SER A 103 30.69 -10.40 -8.90
N THR A 104 29.98 -10.35 -10.04
CA THR A 104 30.55 -10.74 -11.34
C THR A 104 31.58 -9.72 -11.83
N LEU A 105 31.31 -8.42 -11.67
CA LEU A 105 32.24 -7.36 -12.06
C LEU A 105 33.52 -7.37 -11.20
N LEU A 106 33.39 -7.62 -9.90
CA LEU A 106 34.53 -7.77 -8.99
C LEU A 106 35.37 -9.01 -9.32
N GLN A 107 34.74 -10.12 -9.71
CA GLN A 107 35.46 -11.33 -10.12
C GLN A 107 36.20 -11.15 -11.46
N ASN A 108 35.66 -10.37 -12.40
CA ASN A 108 36.27 -10.12 -13.71
C ASN A 108 37.37 -9.04 -13.70
N SER A 109 37.55 -8.34 -12.58
CA SER A 109 38.59 -7.31 -12.41
C SER A 109 39.81 -7.81 -11.63
N VAL A 110 39.84 -9.09 -11.27
CA VAL A 110 40.99 -9.83 -10.70
C VAL A 110 41.52 -10.78 -11.77
#